data_AF-B0WVJ6-F1
#
_entry.id   AF-B0WVJ6-F1
#
_cell.length_a   1.000
_cell.length_b   1.000
_cell.length_c   1.000
_cell.angle_alpha   90.00
_cell.angle_beta   90.00
_cell.angle_gamma   90.00
#
_symmetry.space_group_name_H-M   'P 1'
#
loop_
_entity.id
_entity.type
_entity.pdbx_description
1 polymer ?
#
loop_
_entity_poly.entity_id
_entity_poly.type
_entity_poly.pdbx_seq_one_letter_code
_entity_poly.pdbx_strand_id
1 'polypeptide(L)'
;MPSHHLSIAPLATLLLLILPHCSTTTLHHLSERDVADQLSRMYRLLEMLSLQSQRAIRDTVCIVPVLEQPVCGSDGQTYGNRQLLECTALSRQDGEKTLVASRMGAC
;
A
#
# COMPACT_ATOMS: atom_id res chain seq x y z
N MET A 1 35.95 32.33 -63.07
CA MET A 1 35.44 31.25 -63.94
C MET A 1 35.47 29.96 -63.13
N PRO A 2 34.38 29.17 -63.14
CA PRO A 2 33.95 28.30 -62.04
C PRO A 2 34.49 26.87 -62.14
N SER A 3 34.48 26.11 -61.04
CA SER A 3 34.40 24.63 -61.08
C SER A 3 33.94 24.07 -59.72
N HIS A 4 32.83 23.34 -59.81
CA HIS A 4 32.12 22.52 -58.83
C HIS A 4 32.98 21.82 -57.77
N HIS A 5 32.49 21.75 -56.53
CA HIS A 5 32.70 20.56 -55.68
C HIS A 5 31.51 20.30 -54.74
N LEU A 6 30.69 19.35 -55.21
CA LEU A 6 30.01 18.25 -54.51
C LEU A 6 29.64 18.39 -53.02
N SER A 7 28.33 18.31 -52.77
CA SER A 7 27.65 18.31 -51.48
C SER A 7 28.09 17.15 -50.55
N ILE A 8 28.61 17.48 -49.36
CA ILE A 8 28.83 16.55 -48.24
C ILE A 8 27.86 16.93 -47.11
N ALA A 9 26.56 16.87 -47.41
CA ALA A 9 25.50 17.00 -46.43
C ALA A 9 24.98 15.68 -45.76
N PRO A 10 25.56 14.47 -45.92
CA PRO A 10 24.96 13.28 -45.31
C PRO A 10 25.57 12.87 -43.96
N LEU A 11 26.75 13.38 -43.57
CA LEU A 11 27.43 12.92 -42.33
C LEU A 11 26.95 13.65 -41.06
N ALA A 12 26.57 14.92 -41.15
CA ALA A 12 26.05 15.67 -39.99
C ALA A 12 24.66 15.18 -39.55
N THR A 13 23.83 14.77 -40.51
CA THR A 13 22.48 14.25 -40.28
C THR A 13 22.50 12.84 -39.70
N LEU A 14 23.53 12.05 -40.00
CA LEU A 14 23.69 10.70 -39.47
C LEU A 14 24.16 10.70 -38.00
N LEU A 15 24.92 11.71 -37.56
CA LEU A 15 25.36 11.82 -36.16
C LEU A 15 24.21 12.13 -35.18
N LEU A 16 23.12 12.72 -35.66
CA LEU A 16 21.92 13.04 -34.87
C LEU A 16 20.98 11.83 -34.64
N LEU A 17 21.22 10.70 -35.30
CA LEU A 17 20.39 9.48 -35.17
C LEU A 17 20.98 8.41 -34.25
N ILE A 18 22.21 8.60 -33.73
CA ILE A 18 22.93 7.59 -32.93
C ILE A 18 23.24 8.07 -31.51
N LEU A 19 23.03 9.36 -31.22
CA LEU A 19 22.91 9.81 -29.84
C LEU A 19 21.44 9.66 -29.47
N PRO A 20 21.09 8.88 -28.41
CA PRO A 20 19.74 9.00 -27.87
C PRO A 20 19.55 10.48 -27.60
N HIS A 21 18.38 11.02 -27.92
CA HIS A 21 18.08 12.42 -27.66
C HIS A 21 18.36 12.69 -26.18
N CYS A 22 19.58 13.16 -25.92
CA CYS A 22 19.95 13.80 -24.70
C CYS A 22 19.07 15.03 -24.75
N SER A 23 17.92 14.95 -24.08
CA SER A 23 17.10 16.11 -23.82
C SER A 23 18.05 17.14 -23.24
N THR A 24 18.45 18.09 -24.08
CA THR A 24 19.12 19.32 -23.68
C THR A 24 18.08 20.14 -22.92
N THR A 25 17.78 19.65 -21.73
CA THR A 25 17.05 20.30 -20.65
C THR A 25 17.69 19.85 -19.35
N THR A 26 19.04 19.79 -19.31
CA THR A 26 19.71 20.08 -18.04
C THR A 26 19.55 21.57 -17.78
N LEU A 27 18.89 21.88 -16.66
CA LEU A 27 18.89 23.18 -15.97
C LEU A 27 18.02 24.28 -16.59
N HIS A 28 16.70 24.21 -16.42
CA HIS A 28 15.93 25.29 -15.74
C HIS A 28 14.42 25.00 -15.54
N HIS A 29 14.00 23.75 -15.40
CA HIS A 29 12.60 23.49 -15.06
C HIS A 29 12.49 22.14 -14.36
N LEU A 30 12.70 22.12 -13.05
CA LEU A 30 12.02 21.12 -12.22
C LEU A 30 10.54 21.43 -12.38
N SER A 31 9.90 20.78 -13.34
CA SER A 31 8.51 21.08 -13.66
C SER A 31 7.66 20.64 -12.46
N GLU A 32 6.70 21.46 -12.04
CA GLU A 32 5.73 21.10 -11.01
C GLU A 32 5.01 19.79 -11.34
N ARG A 33 4.99 19.39 -12.62
CA ARG A 33 4.47 18.13 -13.12
C ARG A 33 5.32 16.92 -12.72
N ASP A 34 6.65 17.06 -12.65
CA ASP A 34 7.53 15.99 -12.17
C ASP A 34 7.38 15.80 -10.65
N VAL A 35 7.25 16.89 -9.90
CA VAL A 35 6.98 16.84 -8.45
C VAL A 35 5.58 16.27 -8.18
N ALA A 36 4.57 16.69 -8.94
CA ALA A 36 3.21 16.14 -8.84
C ALA A 36 3.15 14.66 -9.25
N ASP A 37 3.92 14.23 -10.25
CA ASP A 37 4.02 12.82 -10.63
C ASP A 37 4.74 12.00 -9.56
N GLN A 38 5.82 12.54 -8.98
CA GLN A 38 6.55 11.89 -7.89
C GLN A 38 5.69 11.80 -6.61
N LEU A 39 4.92 12.85 -6.30
CA LEU A 39 3.97 12.89 -5.19
C LEU A 39 2.79 11.92 -5.43
N SER A 40 2.30 11.83 -6.67
CA SER A 40 1.26 10.88 -7.08
C SER A 40 1.72 9.42 -7.00
N ARG A 41 2.96 9.13 -7.42
CA ARG A 41 3.58 7.81 -7.23
C ARG A 41 3.76 7.47 -5.76
N MET A 42 4.20 8.44 -4.95
CA MET A 42 4.33 8.28 -3.50
C MET A 42 2.96 8.01 -2.85
N TYR A 43 1.91 8.77 -3.18
CA TYR A 43 0.57 8.55 -2.64
C TYR A 43 -0.06 7.23 -3.13
N ARG A 44 0.17 6.81 -4.38
CA ARG A 44 -0.22 5.46 -4.85
C ARG A 44 0.52 4.33 -4.14
N LEU A 45 1.80 4.54 -3.82
CA LEU A 45 2.55 3.60 -2.99
C LEU A 45 1.99 3.57 -1.57
N LEU A 46 1.63 4.71 -0.98
CA LEU A 46 0.94 4.76 0.32
C LEU A 46 -0.43 4.07 0.28
N GLU A 47 -1.15 4.15 -0.83
CA GLU A 47 -2.43 3.45 -1.06
C GLU A 47 -2.25 1.94 -1.25
N MET A 48 -1.21 1.49 -1.97
CA MET A 48 -0.88 0.06 -2.08
C MET A 48 -0.30 -0.51 -0.77
N LEU A 49 0.41 0.29 0.02
CA LEU A 49 0.93 -0.09 1.33
C LEU A 49 -0.18 -0.12 2.40
N SER A 50 -1.19 0.75 2.30
CA SER A 50 -2.36 0.70 3.19
C SER A 50 -3.14 -0.62 3.01
N LEU A 51 -3.26 -1.11 1.77
CA LEU A 51 -3.89 -2.40 1.45
C LEU A 51 -3.04 -3.62 1.83
N GLN A 52 -1.71 -3.51 1.85
CA GLN A 52 -0.81 -4.60 2.26
C GLN A 52 -0.62 -4.68 3.79
N SER A 53 -0.91 -3.60 4.52
CA SER A 53 -0.84 -3.57 5.99
C SER A 53 -1.98 -4.31 6.70
N GLN A 54 -2.97 -4.81 5.94
CA GLN A 54 -4.09 -5.59 6.46
C GLN A 54 -3.89 -7.10 6.27
N ARG A 55 -2.77 -7.65 6.76
CA ARG A 55 -2.96 -8.83 7.62
C ARG A 55 -3.74 -8.31 8.81
N ALA A 56 -5.00 -8.73 8.94
CA ALA A 56 -6.02 -7.98 9.67
C ALA A 56 -5.46 -7.52 11.03
N ILE A 57 -5.45 -6.21 11.29
CA ILE A 57 -4.98 -5.64 12.56
C ILE A 57 -5.66 -6.36 13.75
N ARG A 58 -6.90 -6.82 13.55
CA ARG A 58 -7.68 -7.64 14.48
C ARG A 58 -7.04 -8.99 14.85
N ASP A 59 -6.23 -9.57 13.97
CA ASP A 59 -5.56 -10.86 14.19
C ASP A 59 -4.26 -10.70 15.00
N THR A 60 -3.75 -9.46 15.18
CA THR A 60 -2.47 -9.19 15.87
C THR A 60 -2.65 -8.32 17.11
N VAL A 61 -3.62 -7.40 17.11
CA VAL A 61 -3.87 -6.45 18.21
C VAL A 61 -5.36 -6.39 18.50
N CYS A 62 -5.68 -6.60 19.78
CA CYS A 62 -7.03 -6.59 20.28
C CYS A 62 -7.30 -5.33 21.13
N ILE A 63 -8.15 -4.44 20.60
CA ILE A 63 -8.61 -3.25 21.30
C ILE A 63 -10.00 -3.55 21.84
N VAL A 64 -10.11 -3.71 23.16
CA VAL A 64 -11.37 -4.06 23.83
C VAL A 64 -11.85 -2.86 24.64
N PRO A 65 -13.07 -2.34 24.39
CA PRO A 65 -13.65 -1.30 25.23
C PRO A 65 -13.98 -1.85 26.63
N VAL A 66 -13.91 -1.01 27.65
CA VAL A 66 -14.20 -1.36 29.06
C VAL A 66 -15.72 -1.39 29.34
N LEU A 67 -16.54 -1.57 28.30
CA LEU A 67 -17.99 -1.64 28.47
C LEU A 67 -18.37 -3.04 28.97
N GLU A 68 -18.96 -3.11 30.16
CA GLU A 68 -19.44 -4.36 30.77
C GLU A 68 -20.81 -4.75 30.19
N GLN A 69 -20.80 -5.70 29.26
CA GLN A 69 -21.97 -6.30 28.62
C GLN A 69 -21.75 -7.81 28.48
N PRO A 70 -21.91 -8.57 29.58
CA PRO A 70 -21.41 -9.93 29.64
C PRO A 70 -22.07 -10.84 28.61
N VAL A 71 -21.30 -11.80 28.11
CA VAL A 71 -21.76 -12.87 27.20
C VAL A 71 -21.24 -14.22 27.66
N CYS A 72 -22.04 -15.25 27.45
CA CYS A 72 -21.65 -16.63 27.73
C CYS A 72 -21.03 -17.24 26.48
N GLY A 73 -19.81 -17.78 26.58
CA GLY A 73 -19.11 -18.47 25.49
C GLY A 73 -19.62 -19.88 25.23
N SER A 74 -19.33 -20.41 24.04
CA SER A 74 -19.55 -21.82 23.67
C SER A 74 -18.75 -22.80 24.52
N ASP A 75 -17.72 -22.31 25.21
CA ASP A 75 -16.90 -23.04 26.17
C ASP A 75 -17.40 -22.95 27.62
N GLY A 76 -18.56 -22.32 27.85
CA GLY A 76 -19.17 -22.19 29.17
C GLY A 76 -18.53 -21.12 30.06
N GLN A 77 -17.66 -20.26 29.52
CA GLN A 77 -17.06 -19.15 30.26
C GLN A 77 -17.80 -17.83 30.02
N THR A 78 -17.90 -17.00 31.06
CA THR A 78 -18.47 -15.64 30.94
C THR A 78 -17.37 -14.67 30.52
N TYR A 79 -17.65 -13.88 29.48
CA TYR A 79 -16.78 -12.82 28.98
C TYR A 79 -17.42 -11.46 29.26
N GLY A 80 -16.64 -10.49 29.74
CA GLY A 80 -17.15 -9.15 30.12
C GLY A 80 -17.83 -8.39 28.99
N ASN A 81 -17.46 -8.67 27.73
CA ASN A 81 -18.21 -8.25 26.55
C ASN A 81 -17.94 -9.12 25.32
N ARG A 82 -18.73 -8.91 24.27
CA ARG A 82 -18.59 -9.60 22.98
C ARG A 82 -17.21 -9.40 22.36
N GLN A 83 -16.67 -8.19 22.39
CA GLN A 83 -15.35 -7.92 21.80
C GLN A 83 -14.24 -8.70 22.51
N LEU A 84 -14.32 -8.85 23.83
CA LEU A 84 -13.37 -9.63 24.62
C LEU A 84 -13.43 -11.12 24.25
N LEU A 85 -14.64 -11.66 24.04
CA LEU A 85 -14.83 -13.04 23.57
C LEU A 85 -14.18 -13.23 22.19
N GLU A 86 -14.48 -12.36 21.23
CA GLU A 86 -13.93 -12.42 19.87
C GLU A 86 -12.39 -12.33 19.90
N CYS A 87 -11.85 -11.45 20.73
CA CYS A 87 -10.40 -11.31 20.92
C CYS A 87 -9.74 -12.55 21.53
N THR A 88 -10.42 -13.16 22.50
CA THR A 88 -9.96 -14.42 23.08
C THR A 88 -9.98 -15.53 22.03
N ALA A 89 -11.00 -15.55 21.16
CA ALA A 89 -11.13 -16.53 20.09
C ALA A 89 -9.97 -16.46 19.10
N LEU A 90 -9.54 -15.25 18.74
CA LEU A 90 -8.41 -15.02 17.84
C LEU A 90 -7.05 -15.37 18.47
N SER A 91 -6.94 -15.30 19.80
CA SER A 91 -5.71 -15.59 20.55
C SER A 91 -5.50 -17.09 20.82
N ARG A 92 -6.47 -17.95 20.51
CA ARG A 92 -6.35 -19.40 20.69
C ARG A 92 -5.42 -19.97 19.63
N GLN A 93 -4.37 -20.65 20.09
CA GLN A 93 -3.34 -21.26 19.23
C GLN A 93 -3.82 -22.54 18.53
N ASP A 94 -4.97 -23.06 18.96
CA ASP A 94 -5.46 -24.39 18.57
C ASP A 94 -6.03 -24.44 17.15
N GLY A 95 -5.99 -23.34 16.38
CA GLY A 95 -6.53 -23.24 15.02
C GLY A 95 -8.05 -23.37 14.92
N GLU A 96 -8.70 -23.80 16.00
CA GLU A 96 -10.12 -24.05 16.11
C GLU A 96 -10.83 -22.76 16.56
N LYS A 97 -11.33 -21.98 15.59
CA LYS A 97 -12.17 -20.79 15.82
C LYS A 97 -13.60 -21.17 16.29
N THR A 98 -13.73 -21.99 17.33
CA THR A 98 -15.03 -22.45 17.86
C THR A 98 -15.54 -21.62 19.02
N LEU A 99 -14.76 -20.66 19.52
CA LEU A 99 -15.23 -19.75 20.55
C LEU A 99 -16.21 -18.74 19.96
N VAL A 100 -17.48 -18.92 20.26
CA VAL A 100 -18.58 -18.04 19.85
C VAL A 100 -19.45 -17.73 21.05
N ALA A 101 -20.20 -16.63 21.01
CA ALA A 101 -21.19 -16.34 22.04
C ALA A 101 -22.36 -17.35 21.95
N SER A 102 -22.61 -18.08 23.03
CA SER A 102 -23.75 -18.99 23.21
C SER A 102 -25.02 -18.24 23.57
N ARG A 103 -24.96 -17.30 24.53
CA ARG A 103 -26.07 -16.42 24.92
C ARG A 103 -25.59 -15.08 25.46
N MET A 104 -26.47 -14.08 25.46
CA MET A 104 -26.23 -12.81 26.16
C MET A 104 -26.33 -13.00 27.67
N GLY A 105 -25.58 -12.23 28.44
CA GLY A 105 -25.46 -12.38 29.89
C GLY A 105 -24.42 -13.44 30.29
N ALA A 106 -24.25 -13.63 31.59
CA ALA A 106 -23.32 -14.62 32.13
C ALA A 106 -23.76 -16.07 31.81
N CYS A 107 -22.76 -16.95 31.69
CA CYS A 107 -22.95 -18.38 31.92
C CYS A 107 -23.34 -18.58 33.39
#